data_AF-A0A7S1IHX4-F1
#
_entry.id   AF-A0A7S1IHX4-F1
#
_cell.length_a   1.000
_cell.length_b   1.000
_cell.length_c   1.000
_cell.angle_alpha   90.00
_cell.angle_beta   90.00
_cell.angle_gamma   90.00
#
_symmetry.space_group_name_H-M   'P 1'
#
loop_
_entity.id
_entity.type
_entity.pdbx_description
1 polymer ?
#
loop_
_entity_poly.entity_id
_entity_poly.type
_entity_poly.pdbx_seq_one_letter_code
_entity_poly.pdbx_strand_id
1 'polypeptide(L)'
;LMDAGRGALPDCDRLCAGGGCLFALHLPRSLEHAGSVYRFPPKGVWELVASTMPIGDFVMRWRWMYHSGHLYGTSEDRLQSLNVATGQWEELPPLSIARSDATLCV
;
A
#
# COMPACT_ATOMS: atom_id res chain seq x y z
N LEU A 1 20.14 14.27 20.22
CA LEU A 1 19.68 13.01 20.85
C LEU A 1 18.21 12.87 20.51
N MET A 2 17.88 12.07 19.49
CA MET A 2 16.50 11.81 19.06
C MET A 2 16.05 10.49 19.68
N ASP A 3 14.87 10.53 20.28
CA ASP A 3 14.27 9.47 21.08
C ASP A 3 13.87 8.27 20.20
N ALA A 4 14.67 7.22 20.24
CA ALA A 4 14.41 5.93 19.61
C ALA A 4 13.55 5.08 20.56
N GLY A 5 12.25 5.38 20.66
CA GLY A 5 11.44 4.84 21.75
C GLY A 5 9.93 4.80 21.53
N ARG A 6 9.48 4.60 20.28
CA ARG A 6 8.13 4.19 19.83
C ARG A 6 8.13 4.45 18.32
N GLY A 7 8.15 3.39 17.52
CA GLY A 7 8.44 3.46 16.08
C GLY A 7 7.70 4.60 15.38
N ALA A 8 8.42 5.68 15.07
CA ALA A 8 7.88 6.79 14.33
C ALA A 8 7.35 6.27 12.99
N LEU A 9 6.10 6.63 12.68
CA LEU A 9 5.54 6.41 11.36
C LEU A 9 6.54 7.01 10.34
N PRO A 10 6.94 6.29 9.27
CA PRO A 10 7.59 6.93 8.13
C PRO A 10 6.72 8.10 7.65
N ASP A 11 7.22 9.06 6.89
CA ASP A 11 6.34 10.05 6.25
C ASP A 11 5.32 9.31 5.34
N CYS A 12 4.14 8.98 5.84
CA CYS A 12 3.21 8.10 5.14
C CYS A 12 2.06 8.89 4.54
N ASP A 13 1.83 8.70 3.25
CA ASP A 13 0.79 9.40 2.51
C ASP A 13 -0.59 8.77 2.71
N ARG A 14 -0.62 7.45 3.00
CA ARG A 14 -1.86 6.68 3.14
C ARG A 14 -1.73 5.57 4.19
N LEU A 15 -2.85 5.29 4.85
CA LEU A 15 -3.01 4.20 5.82
C LEU A 15 -4.16 3.28 5.40
N CYS A 16 -4.00 1.97 5.61
CA CYS A 16 -5.03 0.95 5.40
C CYS A 16 -5.02 -0.03 6.57
N ALA A 17 -6.18 -0.37 7.14
CA ALA A 17 -6.28 -1.37 8.20
C ALA A 17 -6.78 -2.70 7.64
N GLY A 18 -6.21 -3.82 8.11
CA GLY A 18 -6.66 -5.15 7.70
C GLY A 18 -5.82 -6.27 8.26
N GLY A 19 -6.40 -7.46 8.41
CA GLY A 19 -5.69 -8.64 8.91
C GLY A 19 -5.09 -8.45 10.32
N GLY A 20 -5.72 -7.60 11.14
CA GLY A 20 -5.21 -7.23 12.46
C GLY A 20 -3.98 -6.31 12.45
N CYS A 21 -3.58 -5.77 11.30
CA CYS A 21 -2.45 -4.86 11.16
C CYS A 21 -2.88 -3.51 10.58
N LEU A 22 -2.03 -2.50 10.79
CA LEU A 22 -2.08 -1.24 10.04
C LEU A 22 -1.02 -1.29 8.94
N PHE A 23 -1.36 -0.87 7.74
CA PHE A 23 -0.45 -0.76 6.62
C PHE A 23 -0.25 0.71 6.30
N ALA A 24 0.99 1.09 6.03
CA ALA A 24 1.34 2.44 5.68
C ALA A 24 2.10 2.46 4.37
N LEU A 25 1.72 3.40 3.51
CA LEU A 25 2.34 3.61 2.23
C LEU A 25 3.19 4.86 2.27
N HIS A 26 4.45 4.69 1.89
CA HIS A 26 5.37 5.79 1.64
C HIS A 26 5.42 6.00 0.12
N LEU A 27 4.79 7.07 -0.36
CA LEU A 27 4.95 7.49 -1.74
C LEU A 27 6.24 8.30 -1.85
N PRO A 28 7.03 8.01 -2.88
CA PRO A 28 8.24 8.76 -3.15
C PRO A 28 7.84 10.17 -3.59
N ARG A 29 8.46 11.20 -3.00
CA ARG A 29 8.23 12.60 -3.41
C ARG A 29 8.84 12.94 -4.77
N SER A 30 9.67 12.04 -5.33
CA SER A 30 10.27 12.15 -6.66
C SER A 30 10.14 10.83 -7.42
N LEU A 31 10.09 10.90 -8.75
CA LEU A 31 10.02 9.73 -9.64
C LEU A 31 11.26 8.81 -9.54
N GLU A 32 12.30 9.22 -8.82
CA GLU A 32 13.57 8.49 -8.67
C GLU A 32 13.52 7.44 -7.55
N HIS A 33 12.55 7.51 -6.65
CA HIS A 33 12.40 6.55 -5.56
C HIS A 33 11.21 5.65 -5.83
N ALA A 34 11.33 4.36 -5.54
CA ALA A 34 10.19 3.46 -5.57
C ALA A 34 9.41 3.57 -4.25
N GLY A 35 8.08 3.59 -4.33
CA GLY A 35 7.26 3.65 -3.13
C GLY A 35 7.34 2.36 -2.32
N SER A 36 7.19 2.49 -1.00
CA SER A 36 7.34 1.38 -0.06
C SER A 36 6.07 1.15 0.76
N VAL A 37 5.79 -0.12 1.05
CA VAL A 37 4.67 -0.54 1.92
C VAL A 37 5.25 -1.05 3.23
N TYR A 38 4.76 -0.53 4.34
CA TYR A 38 5.08 -0.96 5.69
C TYR A 38 3.86 -1.56 6.37
N ARG A 39 4.10 -2.48 7.31
CA ARG A 39 3.10 -3.09 8.19
C ARG A 39 3.44 -2.78 9.63
N PHE A 40 2.44 -2.38 10.39
CA PHE A 40 2.48 -2.26 11.84
C PHE A 40 1.61 -3.36 12.46
N PRO A 41 2.23 -4.42 12.99
CA PRO A 41 1.52 -5.46 13.72
C PRO A 41 1.12 -4.96 15.12
N PRO A 42 0.15 -5.62 15.79
CA PRO A 42 -0.26 -5.27 17.15
C PRO A 42 0.89 -5.28 18.19
N LYS A 43 1.98 -5.98 17.88
CA LYS A 43 3.16 -6.14 18.73
C LYS A 43 4.15 -4.96 18.63
N GLY A 44 3.90 -3.99 17.76
CA GLY A 44 4.37 -2.61 17.97
C GLY A 44 5.64 -2.14 17.26
N VAL A 45 6.02 -2.70 16.10
CA VAL A 45 7.17 -2.22 15.30
C VAL A 45 6.83 -2.20 13.82
N TRP A 46 7.16 -1.12 13.11
CA TRP A 46 6.97 -1.05 11.66
C TRP A 46 7.93 -2.01 10.94
N GLU A 47 7.38 -2.81 10.04
CA GLU A 47 8.09 -3.81 9.23
C GLU A 47 7.90 -3.47 7.75
N LEU A 48 8.97 -3.54 6.95
CA LEU A 48 8.88 -3.38 5.50
C LEU A 48 8.23 -4.62 4.87
N VAL A 49 7.18 -4.41 4.08
CA VAL A 49 6.47 -5.47 3.34
C VAL A 49 6.93 -5.52 1.89
N ALA A 50 7.04 -4.36 1.25
CA ALA A 50 7.49 -4.24 -0.14
C ALA A 50 8.27 -2.93 -0.34
N SER A 51 9.44 -3.01 -0.98
CA SER A 51 10.34 -1.87 -1.24
C SER A 51 10.15 -1.22 -2.60
N THR A 52 9.45 -1.88 -3.52
CA THR A 52 9.23 -1.41 -4.89
C THR A 52 7.78 -1.60 -5.28
N MET A 53 7.00 -0.52 -5.21
CA MET A 53 5.75 -0.47 -5.96
C MET A 53 6.04 -0.45 -7.47
N PRO A 54 5.31 -1.23 -8.28
CA PRO A 54 5.33 -1.09 -9.73
C PRO A 54 4.69 0.25 -10.11
N ILE A 55 5.49 1.31 -10.05
CA ILE A 55 5.11 2.67 -10.39
C ILE A 55 5.05 2.76 -11.91
N GLY A 56 3.85 2.59 -12.46
CA GLY A 56 3.44 3.30 -13.68
C GLY A 56 3.06 4.73 -13.30
N ASP A 57 3.20 5.65 -14.24
CA ASP A 57 3.09 7.10 -14.04
C ASP A 57 1.98 7.54 -13.07
N PHE A 58 2.37 8.38 -12.12
CA PHE A 58 1.59 8.74 -10.94
C PHE A 58 0.43 9.69 -11.23
N VAL A 59 -0.81 9.25 -10.98
CA VAL A 59 -1.91 10.12 -10.50
C VAL A 59 -2.59 9.50 -9.28
N MET A 60 -2.09 9.91 -8.10
CA MET A 60 -2.79 10.41 -6.90
C MET A 60 -4.13 9.82 -6.38
N ARG A 61 -4.70 8.75 -6.96
CA ARG A 61 -6.02 8.20 -6.57
C ARG A 61 -5.96 6.73 -6.16
N TRP A 62 -4.97 6.39 -5.34
CA TRP A 62 -4.89 5.07 -4.75
C TRP A 62 -5.90 4.95 -3.60
N ARG A 63 -6.89 4.06 -3.77
CA ARG A 63 -7.74 3.58 -2.68
C ARG A 63 -7.33 2.16 -2.34
N TRP A 64 -6.91 1.95 -1.09
CA TRP A 64 -6.43 0.65 -0.64
C TRP A 64 -7.50 -0.09 0.14
N MET A 65 -7.62 -1.37 -0.16
CA MET A 65 -8.42 -2.29 0.61
C MET A 65 -7.57 -3.50 0.95
N TYR A 66 -7.73 -3.98 2.17
CA TYR A 66 -7.19 -5.26 2.56
C TYR A 66 -8.28 -6.32 2.44
N HIS A 67 -7.98 -7.40 1.73
CA HIS A 67 -8.84 -8.58 1.72
C HIS A 67 -8.00 -9.84 1.57
N SER A 68 -8.23 -10.84 2.44
CA SER A 68 -7.64 -12.17 2.33
C SER A 68 -6.12 -12.18 2.12
N GLY A 69 -5.39 -11.39 2.93
CA GLY A 69 -3.92 -11.33 2.86
C GLY A 69 -3.35 -10.44 1.76
N HIS A 70 -4.19 -9.77 0.98
CA HIS A 70 -3.78 -8.92 -0.13
C HIS A 70 -4.20 -7.47 0.10
N LEU A 71 -3.31 -6.55 -0.29
CA LEU A 71 -3.61 -5.13 -0.43
C LEU A 71 -3.91 -4.83 -1.89
N TYR A 72 -5.10 -4.30 -2.17
CA TYR A 72 -5.52 -3.96 -3.51
C TYR A 72 -5.39 -2.46 -3.73
N GLY A 73 -4.86 -2.05 -4.87
CA GLY A 73 -4.70 -0.67 -5.25
C GLY A 73 -5.00 -0.45 -6.73
N THR A 74 -5.45 0.76 -7.05
CA THR A 74 -5.77 1.19 -8.43
C THR A 74 -4.92 2.39 -8.81
N SER A 75 -4.33 2.38 -10.01
CA SER A 75 -3.69 3.52 -10.65
C SER A 75 -4.23 3.71 -12.06
N GLU A 76 -4.90 4.83 -12.34
CA GLU A 76 -5.52 5.19 -13.62
C GLU A 76 -6.28 4.02 -14.30
N ASP A 77 -5.56 3.15 -15.04
CA ASP A 77 -6.12 2.01 -15.78
C ASP A 77 -5.68 0.62 -15.26
N ARG A 78 -4.87 0.56 -14.21
CA ARG A 78 -4.29 -0.67 -13.68
C ARG A 78 -4.86 -0.99 -12.30
N LEU A 79 -5.24 -2.26 -12.13
CA LEU A 79 -5.56 -2.84 -10.86
C LEU A 79 -4.40 -3.74 -10.45
N GLN A 80 -3.92 -3.58 -9.22
CA GLN A 80 -2.82 -4.38 -8.70
C GLN A 80 -3.16 -4.90 -7.31
N SER A 81 -2.62 -6.07 -6.99
CA SER A 81 -2.65 -6.60 -5.65
C SER A 81 -1.23 -6.84 -5.14
N LEU A 82 -1.02 -6.57 -3.85
CA LEU A 82 0.18 -6.92 -3.12
C LEU A 82 -0.15 -8.07 -2.18
N ASN A 83 0.52 -9.20 -2.35
CA ASN A 83 0.51 -10.26 -1.36
C ASN A 83 1.35 -9.82 -0.16
N VAL A 84 0.70 -9.59 0.99
CA VAL A 84 1.35 -9.07 2.19
C VAL A 84 2.30 -10.09 2.84
N ALA A 85 2.12 -11.38 2.57
CA ALA A 85 2.99 -12.43 3.11
C ALA A 85 4.30 -12.53 2.35
N THR A 86 4.28 -12.32 1.02
CA THR A 86 5.46 -12.48 0.15
C THR A 86 6.08 -11.17 -0.29
N GLY A 87 5.39 -10.04 -0.13
CA GLY A 87 5.81 -8.74 -0.64
C GLY A 87 5.71 -8.62 -2.17
N GLN A 88 5.06 -9.57 -2.83
CA GLN A 88 4.98 -9.62 -4.30
C GLN A 88 3.75 -8.90 -4.83
N TRP A 89 3.96 -8.12 -5.89
CA TRP A 89 2.90 -7.47 -6.65
C TRP A 89 2.41 -8.36 -7.79
N GLU A 90 1.11 -8.34 -8.01
CA GLU A 90 0.45 -8.98 -9.14
C GLU A 90 -0.43 -7.94 -9.85
N GLU A 91 -0.29 -7.86 -11.17
CA GLU A 91 -1.20 -7.08 -12.00
C GLU A 91 -2.48 -7.89 -12.23
N LEU A 92 -3.61 -7.29 -11.86
CA LEU A 92 -4.92 -7.88 -12.03
C LEU A 92 -5.51 -7.44 -13.37
N PRO A 93 -6.35 -8.26 -14.00
CA PRO A 93 -7.02 -7.87 -15.23
C PRO A 93 -7.80 -6.55 -15.01
N PRO A 94 -7.88 -5.70 -16.04
CA PRO A 94 -8.62 -4.45 -15.95
C PRO A 94 -10.08 -4.74 -15.60
N LEU A 95 -10.67 -3.83 -14.83
CA LEU A 95 -12.08 -3.93 -14.51
C LEU A 95 -12.91 -3.74 -15.78
N SER A 96 -13.96 -4.54 -15.95
CA SER A 96 -14.88 -4.44 -17.10
C SER A 96 -15.59 -3.10 -17.22
N ILE A 97 -15.58 -2.30 -16.15
CA ILE A 97 -16.15 -0.96 -16.06
C ILE A 97 -15.15 -0.07 -15.33
N ALA A 98 -14.85 1.11 -15.91
CA ALA A 98 -14.07 2.14 -15.24
C ALA A 98 -14.85 2.70 -14.03
N ARG A 99 -14.20 2.81 -12.87
CA ARG A 99 -14.80 3.31 -11.63
C ARG A 99 -13.80 4.17 -10.87
N SER A 100 -14.26 5.30 -10.34
CA SER A 100 -13.55 6.11 -9.35
C SER A 100 -14.38 6.18 -8.07
N ASP A 101 -13.73 6.19 -6.91
CA ASP A 101 -14.37 6.30 -5.59
C ASP A 101 -15.39 5.20 -5.24
N ALA A 102 -15.40 4.09 -5.99
CA ALA A 102 -16.22 2.94 -5.68
C ALA A 102 -15.79 2.28 -4.37
N THR A 103 -16.77 1.93 -3.54
CA THR A 103 -16.59 1.00 -2.42
C THR A 103 -16.75 -0.41 -2.96
N LEU A 104 -15.69 -1.21 -2.93
CA LEU A 104 -15.82 -2.64 -3.19
C LEU A 104 -16.33 -3.29 -1.90
N CYS A 105 -17.57 -3.78 -1.91
CA CYS A 105 -17.94 -4.83 -0.97
C CYS A 105 -17.62 -6.18 -1.65
N VAL A 106 -16.94 -7.04 -0.92
CA VAL A 106 -16.70 -8.44 -1.29
C VAL A 106 -17.47 -9.30 -0.31
#